data_AF-A0ABD5GN86-F1
#
_entry.id   AF-A0ABD5GN86-F1
#
_cell.length_a   1.000
_cell.length_b   1.000
_cell.length_c   1.000
_cell.angle_alpha   90.00
_cell.angle_beta   90.00
_cell.angle_gamma   90.00
#
_symmetry.space_group_name_H-M   'P 1'
#
loop_
_entity.id
_entity.type
_entity.pdbx_description
1 polymer ?
#
loop_
_entity_poly.entity_id
_entity_poly.type
_entity_poly.pdbx_seq_one_letter_code
_entity_poly.pdbx_strand_id
1 'polypeptide(L)'
;MKSGRKRQHNPNIPGHIDQAALPRGVYFDHRGSGTWYMLSFNEAGRRQRKNLCAADVTLSELHKLVEEIHGVDRDSLTYLCEQFRLSDKFTRLQKSSQDDYDYCRDVLVSLPTKIPGKTLGQLAVKKFTPPLIQRLVD
;
A
#
# COMPACT_ATOMS: atom_id res chain seq x y z
N MET A 1 -11.52 -12.44 -13.31
CA MET A 1 -10.59 -11.30 -13.37
C MET A 1 -10.99 -10.42 -14.56
N LYS A 2 -11.46 -9.17 -14.37
CA LYS A 2 -11.81 -8.31 -15.51
C LYS A 2 -10.53 -7.83 -16.21
N SER A 3 -10.32 -8.28 -17.45
CA SER A 3 -9.25 -7.81 -18.34
C SER A 3 -9.48 -6.34 -18.65
N GLY A 4 -8.50 -5.49 -18.34
CA GLY A 4 -8.55 -4.08 -18.69
C GLY A 4 -8.36 -3.85 -20.19
N ARG A 5 -8.62 -2.63 -20.67
CA ARG A 5 -8.33 -2.23 -22.05
C ARG A 5 -6.85 -2.53 -22.37
N LYS A 6 -6.60 -3.14 -23.54
CA LYS A 6 -5.23 -3.35 -24.04
C LYS A 6 -4.47 -2.02 -24.06
N ARG A 7 -3.22 -2.04 -23.59
CA ARG A 7 -2.33 -0.86 -23.63
C ARG A 7 -2.16 -0.43 -25.09
N GLN A 8 -2.34 0.86 -25.35
CA GLN A 8 -1.94 1.44 -26.63
C GLN A 8 -0.43 1.64 -26.62
N HIS A 9 0.21 1.43 -27.77
CA HIS A 9 1.64 1.68 -27.92
C HIS A 9 1.93 3.17 -27.67
N ASN A 10 2.91 3.44 -26.83
CA ASN A 10 3.38 4.79 -26.52
C ASN A 10 4.81 4.96 -27.04
N PRO A 11 5.05 5.80 -28.06
CA PRO A 11 6.38 5.99 -28.64
C PRO A 11 7.36 6.68 -27.67
N ASN A 12 6.88 7.30 -26.60
CA ASN A 12 7.74 8.01 -25.65
C ASN A 12 8.32 7.10 -24.56
N ILE A 13 7.90 5.84 -24.47
CA ILE A 13 8.47 4.91 -23.48
C ILE A 13 9.90 4.54 -23.92
N PRO A 14 10.88 4.48 -23.00
CA PRO A 14 12.25 4.08 -23.33
C PRO A 14 12.31 2.77 -24.12
N GLY A 15 13.10 2.76 -25.20
CA GLY A 15 13.12 1.65 -26.17
C GLY A 15 13.59 0.30 -25.61
N HIS A 16 14.29 0.31 -24.48
CA HIS A 16 14.71 -0.90 -23.77
C HIS A 16 13.60 -1.55 -22.95
N ILE A 17 12.42 -0.94 -22.88
CA ILE A 17 11.27 -1.44 -22.12
C ILE A 17 10.23 -2.07 -23.05
N ASP A 18 9.98 -3.37 -22.86
CA ASP A 18 8.83 -4.03 -23.46
C ASP A 18 7.52 -3.55 -22.82
N GLN A 19 6.79 -2.73 -23.58
CA GLN A 19 5.51 -2.14 -23.15
C GLN A 19 4.40 -3.17 -22.94
N ALA A 20 4.48 -4.32 -23.62
CA ALA A 20 3.49 -5.39 -23.48
C ALA A 20 3.62 -6.10 -22.12
N ALA A 21 4.84 -6.13 -21.56
CA ALA A 21 5.16 -6.77 -20.30
C ALA A 21 5.10 -5.84 -19.07
N LEU A 22 4.65 -4.58 -19.24
CA LEU A 22 4.56 -3.63 -18.14
C LEU A 22 3.56 -4.06 -17.05
N PRO A 23 3.92 -3.95 -15.76
CA PRO A 23 3.01 -4.25 -14.65
C PRO A 23 1.71 -3.46 -14.75
N ARG A 24 0.59 -4.03 -14.31
CA ARG A 24 -0.73 -3.38 -14.41
C ARG A 24 -0.76 -2.08 -13.61
N GLY A 25 -1.32 -1.01 -14.20
CA GLY A 25 -1.49 0.28 -13.52
C GLY A 25 -0.22 1.14 -13.46
N VAL A 26 0.89 0.69 -14.06
CA VAL A 26 2.09 1.49 -14.31
C VAL A 26 1.98 2.25 -15.63
N TYR A 27 2.40 3.50 -15.61
CA TYR A 27 2.40 4.45 -16.72
C TYR A 27 3.71 5.22 -16.76
N PHE A 28 4.00 5.84 -17.91
CA PHE A 28 5.19 6.65 -18.11
C PHE A 28 4.81 8.08 -18.48
N ASP A 29 5.35 9.04 -17.74
CA ASP A 29 5.27 10.46 -18.06
C ASP A 29 6.60 10.85 -18.71
N HIS A 30 6.57 11.27 -19.96
CA HIS A 30 7.78 11.57 -20.75
C HIS A 30 8.30 13.00 -20.56
N ARG A 31 7.59 13.83 -19.78
CA ARG A 31 7.98 15.22 -19.55
C ARG A 31 9.26 15.27 -18.70
N GLY A 32 10.12 16.26 -18.98
CA GLY A 32 11.40 16.39 -18.28
C GLY A 32 12.32 15.20 -18.53
N SER A 33 12.89 14.64 -17.47
CA SER A 33 13.74 13.43 -17.52
C SER A 33 12.96 12.12 -17.63
N GLY A 34 11.62 12.19 -17.68
CA GLY A 34 10.75 11.03 -17.66
C GLY A 34 10.56 10.45 -16.26
N THR A 35 9.36 9.96 -15.95
CA THR A 35 9.04 9.35 -14.65
C THR A 35 7.99 8.26 -14.80
N TRP A 36 8.28 7.10 -14.22
CA TRP A 36 7.32 6.04 -14.04
C TRP A 36 6.39 6.37 -12.88
N TYR A 37 5.10 6.08 -13.04
CA TYR A 37 4.11 6.34 -12.01
C TYR A 37 2.98 5.32 -12.02
N MET A 38 2.29 5.21 -10.89
CA MET A 38 1.04 4.46 -10.73
C MET A 38 -0.12 5.41 -10.45
N LEU A 39 -1.32 4.97 -10.86
CA LEU A 39 -2.57 5.60 -10.51
C LEU A 39 -3.36 4.68 -9.57
N SER A 40 -3.76 5.21 -8.43
CA SER A 40 -4.67 4.55 -7.48
C SER A 40 -5.85 5.44 -7.17
N PHE A 41 -6.94 4.88 -6.65
CA PHE A 41 -8.03 5.65 -6.07
C PHE A 41 -7.87 5.66 -4.55
N ASN A 42 -8.09 6.80 -3.92
CA ASN A 42 -8.21 6.87 -2.48
C ASN A 42 -9.62 6.48 -2.01
N GLU A 43 -9.85 6.43 -0.70
CA GLU A 43 -11.15 6.07 -0.11
C GLU A 43 -12.28 7.02 -0.53
N ALA A 44 -11.97 8.29 -0.81
CA ALA A 44 -12.91 9.28 -1.33
C ALA A 44 -13.16 9.16 -2.86
N GLY A 45 -12.65 8.11 -3.51
CA GLY A 45 -12.80 7.88 -4.95
C GLY A 45 -11.99 8.84 -5.83
N ARG A 46 -11.09 9.65 -5.26
CA ARG A 46 -10.21 10.55 -6.02
C ARG A 46 -8.99 9.80 -6.52
N ARG A 47 -8.60 10.06 -7.76
CA ARG A 47 -7.41 9.49 -8.38
C ARG A 47 -6.16 10.15 -7.80
N GLN A 48 -5.25 9.34 -7.27
CA GLN A 48 -3.94 9.74 -6.79
C GLN A 48 -2.84 9.18 -7.69
N ARG A 49 -1.80 10.00 -7.92
CA ARG A 49 -0.58 9.61 -8.64
C ARG A 49 0.50 9.33 -7.61
N LYS A 50 1.15 8.18 -7.73
CA LYS A 50 2.38 7.85 -7.00
C LYS A 50 3.51 7.70 -8.00
N ASN A 51 4.52 8.56 -7.93
CA ASN A 51 5.73 8.39 -8.74
C ASN A 51 6.52 7.19 -8.20
N LEU A 52 7.10 6.41 -9.11
CA LEU A 52 7.87 5.22 -8.81
C LEU A 52 9.37 5.51 -8.91
N CYS A 53 9.85 5.87 -10.10
CA CYS A 53 11.27 6.01 -10.41
C CYS A 53 11.49 6.78 -11.73
N ALA A 54 12.75 7.11 -12.04
CA ALA A 54 13.17 7.78 -13.27
C ALA A 54 13.15 6.83 -14.49
N ALA A 55 13.31 7.38 -15.70
CA ALA A 55 13.15 6.65 -16.95
C ALA A 55 14.19 5.55 -17.22
N ASP A 56 15.35 5.61 -16.57
CA ASP A 56 16.54 4.78 -16.77
C ASP A 56 16.50 3.40 -16.11
N VAL A 57 15.37 3.04 -15.49
CA VAL A 57 15.16 1.72 -14.88
C VAL A 57 14.89 0.63 -15.89
N THR A 58 15.11 -0.61 -15.47
CA THR A 58 14.76 -1.84 -16.20
C THR A 58 13.32 -2.29 -15.95
N LEU A 59 12.80 -3.13 -16.83
CA LEU A 59 11.46 -3.71 -16.66
C LEU A 59 11.37 -4.58 -15.39
N SER A 60 12.43 -5.30 -15.04
CA SER A 60 12.47 -6.13 -13.83
C SER A 60 12.41 -5.30 -12.55
N GLU A 61 13.05 -4.13 -12.52
CA GLU A 61 12.97 -3.20 -11.39
C GLU A 61 11.55 -2.62 -11.24
N LEU A 62 10.87 -2.32 -12.36
CA LEU A 62 9.47 -1.90 -12.31
C LEU A 62 8.56 -2.99 -11.72
N HIS A 63 8.76 -4.26 -12.10
CA HIS A 63 8.02 -5.37 -11.49
C HIS A 63 8.29 -5.48 -9.99
N LYS A 64 9.56 -5.46 -9.56
CA LYS A 64 9.92 -5.50 -8.14
C LYS A 64 9.26 -4.37 -7.33
N LEU A 65 9.33 -3.14 -7.82
CA LEU A 65 8.70 -1.99 -7.15
C LEU A 65 7.18 -2.15 -7.03
N VAL A 66 6.54 -2.66 -8.08
CA VAL A 66 5.09 -2.87 -8.09
C VAL A 66 4.68 -4.01 -7.19
N GLU A 67 5.43 -5.11 -7.17
CA GLU A 67 5.25 -6.22 -6.24
C GLU A 67 5.41 -5.78 -4.79
N GLU A 68 6.43 -4.99 -4.48
CA GLU A 68 6.63 -4.41 -3.16
C GLU A 68 5.43 -3.53 -2.75
N ILE A 69 4.97 -2.66 -3.66
CA ILE A 69 3.81 -1.78 -3.43
C ILE A 69 2.50 -2.56 -3.23
N HIS A 70 2.33 -3.69 -3.92
CA HIS A 70 1.16 -4.56 -3.81
C HIS A 70 1.27 -5.57 -2.66
N GLY A 71 2.49 -5.91 -2.24
CA GLY A 71 2.78 -6.80 -1.11
C GLY A 71 2.46 -6.16 0.23
N VAL A 72 2.37 -4.82 0.28
CA VAL A 72 1.80 -4.10 1.41
C VAL A 72 0.29 -4.32 1.46
N ASP A 73 -0.16 -5.12 2.42
CA ASP A 73 -1.59 -5.32 2.69
C ASP A 73 -2.19 -4.09 3.36
N ARG A 74 -2.71 -3.16 2.53
CA ARG A 74 -3.32 -1.90 2.99
C ARG A 74 -4.65 -2.09 3.71
N ASP A 75 -5.28 -3.25 3.57
CA ASP A 75 -6.50 -3.56 4.28
C ASP A 75 -6.20 -4.06 5.71
N SER A 76 -4.94 -4.41 6.01
CA SER A 76 -4.53 -4.97 7.29
C SER A 76 -4.57 -3.97 8.44
N LEU A 77 -4.76 -4.49 9.65
CA LEU A 77 -4.72 -3.70 10.87
C LEU A 77 -3.33 -3.12 11.14
N THR A 78 -2.26 -3.87 10.85
CA THR A 78 -0.88 -3.36 10.96
C THR A 78 -0.69 -2.12 10.11
N TYR A 79 -1.13 -2.15 8.85
CA TYR A 79 -1.04 -0.99 7.97
C TYR A 79 -1.83 0.20 8.52
N LEU A 80 -3.06 -0.01 9.01
CA LEU A 80 -3.87 1.04 9.61
C LEU A 80 -3.16 1.68 10.82
N CYS A 81 -2.56 0.88 11.69
CA CYS A 81 -1.80 1.36 12.84
C CYS A 81 -0.56 2.18 12.43
N GLU A 82 0.17 1.75 11.41
CA GLU A 82 1.30 2.50 10.84
C GLU A 82 0.85 3.85 10.28
N GLN A 83 -0.24 3.89 9.51
CA GLN A 83 -0.78 5.15 8.99
C GLN A 83 -1.24 6.09 10.11
N PHE A 84 -1.84 5.55 11.18
CA PHE A 84 -2.21 6.36 12.34
C PHE A 84 -0.98 6.95 13.04
N ARG A 85 0.10 6.16 13.22
CA ARG A 85 1.35 6.63 13.81
C ARG A 85 2.01 7.76 13.01
N LEU A 86 1.86 7.75 11.69
CA LEU A 86 2.36 8.81 10.80
C LEU A 86 1.44 10.05 10.75
N SER A 87 0.24 9.99 11.33
CA SER A 87 -0.74 11.07 11.26
C SER A 87 -0.39 12.24 12.19
N ASP A 88 -0.78 13.45 11.78
CA ASP A 88 -0.70 14.66 12.61
C ASP A 88 -1.38 14.49 13.97
N LYS A 89 -2.44 13.68 14.04
CA LYS A 89 -3.16 13.42 15.28
C LYS A 89 -2.26 12.71 16.29
N PHE A 90 -1.46 11.73 15.85
CA PHE A 90 -0.54 11.00 16.71
C PHE A 90 0.69 11.83 17.05
N THR A 91 1.31 12.50 16.07
CA THR A 91 2.55 13.25 16.28
C THR A 91 2.39 14.46 17.20
N ARG A 92 1.16 14.97 17.36
CA ARG A 92 0.81 16.04 18.32
C ARG A 92 0.60 15.54 19.75
N LEU A 93 0.52 14.24 20.00
CA LEU A 93 0.37 13.70 21.35
C LEU A 93 1.66 13.89 22.17
N GLN A 94 1.51 13.92 23.49
CA GLN A 94 2.67 13.88 24.39
C GLN A 94 3.44 12.55 24.22
N LYS A 95 4.75 12.58 24.51
CA LYS A 95 5.62 11.42 24.31
C LYS A 95 5.15 10.17 25.07
N SER A 96 4.74 10.32 26.33
CA SER A 96 4.17 9.22 27.12
C SER A 96 2.95 8.59 26.46
N SER A 97 2.03 9.41 25.93
CA SER A 97 0.87 8.90 25.19
C SER A 97 1.29 8.20 23.90
N GLN A 98 2.28 8.71 23.15
CA GLN A 98 2.78 8.02 21.97
C GLN A 98 3.34 6.63 22.32
N ASP A 99 4.09 6.54 23.42
CA ASP A 99 4.66 5.29 23.92
C ASP A 99 3.58 4.29 24.35
N ASP A 100 2.53 4.75 25.04
CA ASP A 100 1.39 3.91 25.42
C ASP A 100 0.64 3.37 24.19
N TYR A 101 0.40 4.22 23.19
CA TYR A 101 -0.23 3.80 21.95
C TYR A 101 0.63 2.78 21.18
N ASP A 102 1.94 2.99 21.13
CA ASP A 102 2.88 2.06 20.50
C ASP A 102 2.88 0.71 21.21
N TYR A 103 2.89 0.71 22.54
CA TYR A 103 2.78 -0.50 23.34
C TYR A 103 1.47 -1.25 23.06
N CYS A 104 0.32 -0.55 23.11
CA CYS A 104 -0.99 -1.15 22.86
C CYS A 104 -1.09 -1.71 21.44
N ARG A 105 -0.56 -0.98 20.45
CA ARG A 105 -0.46 -1.46 19.07
C ARG A 105 0.34 -2.75 19.00
N ASP A 106 1.54 -2.80 19.57
CA ASP A 106 2.44 -3.95 19.45
C ASP A 106 1.84 -5.23 20.05
N VAL A 107 1.16 -5.10 21.18
CA VAL A 107 0.35 -6.18 21.75
C VAL A 107 -0.73 -6.59 20.77
N LEU A 108 -1.53 -5.64 20.28
CA LEU A 108 -2.72 -5.93 19.49
C LEU A 108 -2.40 -6.53 18.10
N VAL A 109 -1.37 -6.06 17.40
CA VAL A 109 -0.99 -6.58 16.08
C VAL A 109 -0.33 -7.96 16.14
N SER A 110 0.27 -8.32 17.28
CA SER A 110 0.91 -9.61 17.51
C SER A 110 -0.03 -10.70 18.04
N LEU A 111 -1.27 -10.33 18.45
CA LEU A 111 -2.25 -11.28 18.98
C LEU A 111 -2.48 -12.44 17.99
N PRO A 112 -2.32 -13.71 18.41
CA PRO A 112 -2.56 -14.85 17.56
C PRO A 112 -4.05 -15.01 17.27
N THR A 113 -4.37 -15.45 16.06
CA THR A 113 -5.75 -15.74 15.66
C THR A 113 -5.97 -17.25 15.57
N LYS A 114 -7.24 -17.65 15.38
CA LYS A 114 -7.58 -19.05 15.10
C LYS A 114 -7.13 -19.50 13.70
N ILE A 115 -6.76 -18.55 12.82
CA ILE A 115 -6.25 -18.86 11.49
C ILE A 115 -4.75 -19.20 11.65
N PRO A 116 -4.30 -20.41 11.28
CA PRO A 116 -2.92 -20.82 11.45
C PRO A 116 -1.94 -19.83 10.80
N GLY A 117 -0.93 -19.42 11.58
CA GLY A 117 0.13 -18.52 11.12
C GLY A 117 -0.31 -17.07 10.89
N LYS A 118 -1.54 -16.68 11.24
CA LYS A 118 -2.01 -15.29 11.14
C LYS A 118 -2.21 -14.63 12.49
N THR A 119 -1.65 -13.43 12.63
CA THR A 119 -1.95 -12.54 13.76
C THR A 119 -3.11 -11.61 13.44
N LEU A 120 -3.65 -10.96 14.47
CA LEU A 120 -4.73 -9.99 14.32
C LEU A 120 -4.31 -8.81 13.44
N GLY A 121 -3.03 -8.40 13.54
CA GLY A 121 -2.43 -7.36 12.70
C GLY A 121 -2.54 -7.64 11.20
N GLN A 122 -2.45 -8.90 10.81
CA GLN A 122 -2.49 -9.36 9.40
C GLN A 122 -3.91 -9.58 8.86
N LEU A 123 -4.95 -9.28 9.66
CA LEU A 123 -6.33 -9.42 9.23
C LEU A 123 -6.86 -8.10 8.65
N ALA A 124 -7.72 -8.22 7.63
CA ALA A 124 -8.33 -7.07 6.99
C ALA A 124 -9.33 -6.37 7.93
N VAL A 125 -9.12 -5.08 8.24
CA VAL A 125 -9.92 -4.30 9.19
C VAL A 125 -11.40 -4.25 8.79
N LYS A 126 -11.71 -4.23 7.49
CA LYS A 126 -13.10 -4.27 6.97
C LYS A 126 -13.89 -5.52 7.36
N LYS A 127 -13.22 -6.56 7.88
CA LYS A 127 -13.84 -7.79 8.37
C LYS A 127 -14.05 -7.78 9.88
N PHE A 128 -13.63 -6.72 10.58
CA PHE A 128 -13.79 -6.63 12.03
C PHE A 128 -15.25 -6.35 12.35
N THR A 129 -15.78 -7.12 13.28
CA THR A 129 -17.18 -7.04 13.70
C THR A 129 -17.25 -6.51 15.14
N PRO A 130 -18.34 -5.86 15.55
CA PRO A 130 -18.48 -5.40 16.93
C PRO A 130 -18.22 -6.51 17.99
N PRO A 131 -18.69 -7.76 17.82
CA PRO A 131 -18.37 -8.85 18.75
C PRO A 131 -16.87 -9.18 18.82
N LEU A 132 -16.14 -9.08 17.70
CA LEU A 132 -14.68 -9.27 17.71
C LEU A 132 -14.01 -8.17 18.55
N ILE A 133 -14.42 -6.92 18.36
CA ILE A 133 -13.86 -5.78 19.09
C ILE A 133 -14.17 -5.90 20.58
N GLN A 134 -15.39 -6.28 20.95
CA GLN A 134 -15.78 -6.49 22.35
C GLN A 134 -14.85 -7.49 23.04
N ARG A 135 -14.57 -8.63 22.39
CA ARG A 135 -13.67 -9.67 22.91
C ARG A 135 -12.19 -9.24 23.03
N LEU A 136 -11.80 -8.12 22.41
CA LEU A 136 -10.43 -7.59 22.53
C LEU A 136 -10.32 -6.57 23.66
N VAL A 137 -11.43 -5.95 24.05
CA VAL A 137 -11.49 -4.91 25.09
C VAL A 137 -11.86 -5.50 26.44
N ASP A 138 -12.69 -6.55 26.45
CA ASP A 138 -13.02 -7.37 27.63
C ASP A 138 -11.84 -8.25 28.08
#